data_AF-B9REW2-F1
#
_entry.id   AF-B9REW2-F1
#
_cell.length_a   1.000
_cell.length_b   1.000
_cell.length_c   1.000
_cell.angle_alpha   90.00
_cell.angle_beta   90.00
_cell.angle_gamma   90.00
#
_symmetry.space_group_name_H-M   'P 1'
#
loop_
_entity.id
_entity.type
_entity.pdbx_description
1 polymer ?
#
loop_
_entity_poly.entity_id
_entity_poly.type
_entity_poly.pdbx_seq_one_letter_code
_entity_poly.pdbx_strand_id
1 'polypeptide(L)'
;MGAQRKGGTRVTEDADELARHPLQAILLADSFTTKFRPITLERPKVLLPLVNVPMINYTLAWLESAGVEEVFVFCCAHSRQVIDYLQNSEWFSQPNFTVTTIESHNSISAGDALRLIYERNVVRVPNLC
;
A
#
# COMPACT_ATOMS: atom_id res chain seq x y z
N MET A 1 -10.12 -54.35 30.82
CA MET A 1 -10.10 -53.03 31.48
C MET A 1 -8.89 -52.25 30.96
N GLY A 2 -9.06 -50.96 30.65
CA GLY A 2 -7.96 -50.03 30.28
C GLY A 2 -7.86 -49.74 28.78
N ALA A 3 -8.83 -49.05 28.17
CA ALA A 3 -8.92 -47.57 28.09
C ALA A 3 -7.94 -46.96 27.06
N GLN A 4 -8.43 -46.83 25.82
CA GLN A 4 -7.89 -45.98 24.78
C GLN A 4 -8.01 -44.51 25.20
N ARG A 5 -6.90 -43.77 25.26
CA ARG A 5 -6.93 -42.30 25.32
C ARG A 5 -6.66 -41.74 23.93
N LYS A 6 -7.74 -41.34 23.26
CA LYS A 6 -7.75 -40.32 22.20
C LYS A 6 -7.38 -38.96 22.84
N GLY A 7 -6.37 -38.30 22.31
CA GLY A 7 -6.21 -36.85 22.38
C GLY A 7 -5.83 -36.39 20.97
N GLY A 8 -6.50 -35.48 20.28
CA GLY A 8 -7.42 -34.44 20.75
C GLY A 8 -6.88 -33.10 20.29
N THR A 9 -7.14 -32.77 19.03
CA THR A 9 -7.27 -31.42 18.43
C THR A 9 -6.11 -30.42 18.59
N ARG A 10 -5.29 -30.33 17.53
CA ARG A 10 -4.36 -29.22 17.23
C ARG A 10 -4.65 -28.60 15.84
N VAL A 11 -5.89 -28.68 15.37
CA VAL A 11 -6.26 -28.45 13.95
C VAL A 11 -7.10 -27.18 13.76
N THR A 12 -7.41 -26.44 14.83
CA THR A 12 -8.32 -25.28 14.77
C THR A 12 -7.61 -23.93 14.59
N GLU A 13 -6.30 -23.83 14.88
CA GLU A 13 -5.55 -22.56 14.76
C GLU A 13 -5.04 -22.32 13.33
N ASP A 14 -4.59 -23.37 12.63
CA ASP A 14 -4.05 -23.26 11.26
C ASP A 14 -5.12 -22.78 10.25
N ALA A 15 -6.39 -23.13 10.46
CA ALA A 15 -7.49 -22.79 9.54
C ALA A 15 -7.90 -21.31 9.60
N ASP A 16 -7.74 -20.66 10.76
CA ASP A 16 -8.03 -19.23 10.95
C ASP A 16 -6.88 -18.34 10.44
N GLU A 17 -5.63 -18.82 10.44
CA GLU A 17 -4.51 -18.12 9.78
C GLU A 17 -4.66 -18.10 8.25
N LEU A 18 -5.18 -19.18 7.67
CA LEU A 18 -5.46 -19.29 6.22
C LEU A 18 -6.54 -18.33 5.71
N ALA A 19 -7.31 -17.69 6.61
CA ALA A 19 -8.38 -16.74 6.27
C ALA A 19 -8.03 -15.27 6.56
N ARG A 20 -6.82 -14.98 7.07
CA ARG A 20 -6.40 -13.59 7.29
C ARG A 20 -6.19 -12.91 5.94
N HIS A 21 -7.00 -11.89 5.70
CA HIS A 21 -6.81 -11.01 4.56
C HIS A 21 -5.74 -9.99 4.94
N PRO A 22 -4.67 -9.85 4.15
CA PRO A 22 -3.60 -8.91 4.47
C PRO A 22 -4.17 -7.49 4.52
N LEU A 23 -3.79 -6.73 5.54
CA LEU A 23 -4.29 -5.36 5.69
C LEU A 23 -3.77 -4.50 4.53
N GLN A 24 -4.70 -3.94 3.76
CA GLN A 24 -4.39 -3.13 2.59
C GLN A 24 -4.45 -1.64 2.91
N ALA A 25 -3.58 -0.84 2.28
CA ALA A 25 -3.66 0.61 2.29
C ALA A 25 -3.57 1.20 0.88
N ILE A 26 -4.22 2.34 0.68
CA ILE A 26 -4.09 3.17 -0.52
C ILE A 26 -3.35 4.44 -0.13
N LEU A 27 -2.22 4.70 -0.79
CA LEU A 27 -1.47 5.93 -0.67
C LEU A 27 -1.69 6.79 -1.92
N LEU A 28 -2.44 7.90 -1.78
CA LEU A 28 -2.57 8.89 -2.84
C LEU A 28 -1.30 9.76 -2.86
N ALA A 29 -0.38 9.45 -3.77
CA ALA A 29 0.90 10.13 -3.88
C ALA A 29 0.83 11.44 -4.69
N ASP A 30 -0.27 11.68 -5.39
CA ASP A 30 -0.54 12.99 -5.98
C ASP A 30 -1.25 13.92 -4.98
N SER A 31 -0.99 15.22 -5.12
CA SER A 31 -1.49 16.25 -4.22
C SER A 31 -2.79 16.90 -4.70
N PHE A 32 -3.16 16.72 -5.98
CA PHE A 32 -4.31 17.37 -6.64
C PHE A 32 -4.39 18.89 -6.34
N THR A 33 -3.24 19.52 -6.08
CA THR A 33 -3.14 20.90 -5.61
C THR A 33 -1.88 21.58 -6.13
N THR A 34 -1.87 22.91 -6.12
CA THR A 34 -0.77 23.74 -6.62
C THR A 34 0.03 24.42 -5.51
N LYS A 35 -0.24 24.09 -4.24
CA LYS A 35 0.35 24.77 -3.06
C LYS A 35 1.88 24.78 -3.00
N PHE A 36 2.54 23.80 -3.62
CA PHE A 36 3.99 23.67 -3.63
C PHE A 36 4.63 24.12 -4.96
N ARG A 37 3.88 24.80 -5.83
CA ARG A 37 4.47 25.46 -7.01
C ARG A 37 5.34 26.64 -6.56
N PRO A 38 6.51 26.85 -7.18
CA PRO A 38 6.98 26.24 -8.43
C PRO A 38 7.70 24.88 -8.28
N ILE A 39 8.04 24.45 -7.07
CA ILE A 39 8.90 23.27 -6.82
C ILE A 39 8.31 21.99 -7.44
N THR A 40 6.99 21.80 -7.33
CA THR A 40 6.33 20.59 -7.85
C THR A 40 6.14 20.55 -9.37
N LEU A 41 6.74 21.49 -10.11
CA LEU A 41 6.77 21.43 -11.59
C LEU A 41 7.85 20.47 -12.10
N GLU A 42 8.89 20.22 -11.30
CA GLU A 42 10.03 19.38 -11.69
C GLU A 42 10.01 18.03 -10.98
N ARG A 43 9.54 18.00 -9.72
CA ARG A 43 9.57 16.82 -8.85
C ARG A 43 8.24 16.65 -8.12
N PRO A 44 7.66 15.44 -8.05
CA PRO A 44 6.39 15.22 -7.34
C PRO A 44 6.56 15.48 -5.84
N LYS A 45 5.52 16.02 -5.21
CA LYS A 45 5.53 16.44 -3.79
C LYS A 45 6.06 15.32 -2.90
N VAL A 46 5.57 14.09 -3.06
CA VAL A 46 5.95 12.94 -2.21
C VAL A 46 7.44 12.59 -2.24
N LEU A 47 8.16 12.98 -3.29
CA LEU A 47 9.60 12.76 -3.36
C LEU A 47 10.39 13.91 -2.77
N LEU A 48 9.79 15.04 -2.41
CA LEU A 48 10.54 16.15 -1.82
C LEU A 48 11.18 15.71 -0.49
N PRO A 49 12.44 16.11 -0.23
CA PRO A 49 13.14 15.71 0.98
C PRO A 49 12.63 16.46 2.21
N LEU A 50 12.37 15.71 3.29
CA LEU A 50 12.17 16.22 4.64
C LEU A 50 13.31 15.66 5.49
N VAL A 51 14.14 16.53 6.06
CA VAL A 51 15.36 16.12 6.80
C VAL A 51 16.22 15.15 5.96
N ASN A 52 16.43 15.50 4.69
CA ASN A 52 17.21 14.73 3.69
C ASN A 52 16.63 13.37 3.28
N VAL A 53 15.42 13.00 3.73
CA VAL A 53 14.73 11.76 3.33
C VAL A 53 13.46 12.08 2.55
N PRO A 54 13.15 11.41 1.43
CA PRO A 54 11.92 11.64 0.68
C PRO A 54 10.66 11.42 1.54
N MET A 55 9.69 12.33 1.44
CA MET A 55 8.46 12.27 2.27
C MET A 55 7.71 10.93 2.20
N ILE A 56 7.71 10.27 1.05
CA ILE A 56 7.05 8.97 0.86
C ILE A 56 7.57 7.89 1.82
N ASN A 57 8.85 7.90 2.18
CA ASN A 57 9.44 6.90 3.07
C ASN A 57 8.84 6.97 4.48
N TYR A 58 8.58 8.18 4.98
CA TYR A 58 7.96 8.34 6.30
C TYR A 58 6.55 7.75 6.32
N THR A 59 5.79 7.91 5.24
CA THR A 59 4.45 7.33 5.14
C THR A 59 4.51 5.81 5.02
N LEU A 60 5.43 5.27 4.22
CA LEU A 60 5.58 3.82 4.06
C LEU A 60 6.05 3.15 5.37
N ALA A 61 7.03 3.74 6.07
CA ALA A 61 7.47 3.26 7.37
C ALA A 61 6.35 3.30 8.42
N TRP A 62 5.51 4.34 8.37
CA TRP A 62 4.34 4.42 9.25
C TRP A 62 3.31 3.32 8.94
N LEU A 63 3.02 3.06 7.66
CA LEU A 63 2.11 1.99 7.24
C LEU A 63 2.64 0.60 7.64
N GLU A 64 3.93 0.34 7.42
CA GLU A 64 4.60 -0.88 7.86
C GLU A 64 4.46 -1.05 9.39
N SER A 65 4.75 0.00 10.16
CA SER A 65 4.62 -0.03 11.63
C SER A 65 3.18 -0.23 12.12
N ALA A 66 2.20 0.12 11.30
CA ALA A 66 0.78 -0.07 11.58
C ALA A 66 0.28 -1.50 11.25
N GLY A 67 1.15 -2.37 10.72
CA GLY A 67 0.81 -3.73 10.34
C GLY A 67 0.10 -3.84 9.00
N VAL A 68 0.24 -2.82 8.12
CA VAL A 68 -0.20 -2.92 6.73
C VAL A 68 0.75 -3.87 6.00
N GLU A 69 0.21 -4.74 5.15
CA GLU A 69 0.98 -5.75 4.42
C GLU A 69 1.02 -5.46 2.91
N GLU A 70 0.01 -4.75 2.39
CA GLU A 70 -0.08 -4.40 0.97
C GLU A 70 -0.45 -2.93 0.78
N VAL A 71 0.39 -2.18 0.07
CA VAL A 71 0.20 -0.75 -0.20
C VAL A 71 0.08 -0.49 -1.68
N PHE A 72 -1.00 0.18 -2.08
CA PHE A 72 -1.20 0.68 -3.42
C PHE A 72 -0.88 2.18 -3.49
N VAL A 73 0.20 2.53 -4.18
CA VAL A 73 0.64 3.91 -4.36
C VAL A 73 0.06 4.45 -5.66
N PHE A 74 -0.94 5.32 -5.55
CA PHE A 74 -1.57 5.96 -6.68
C PHE A 74 -0.82 7.24 -7.08
N CYS A 75 -0.43 7.37 -8.35
CA CYS A 75 0.32 8.53 -8.85
C CYS A 75 -0.17 8.98 -10.24
N CYS A 76 -0.11 10.29 -10.49
CA CYS A 76 -0.43 10.89 -11.80
C CYS A 76 0.69 11.79 -12.31
N ALA A 77 0.92 12.92 -11.63
CA ALA A 77 1.97 13.87 -12.02
C ALA A 77 3.36 13.29 -11.73
N HIS A 78 4.22 13.29 -12.74
CA HIS A 78 5.58 12.72 -12.66
C HIS A 78 5.60 11.28 -12.10
N SER A 79 4.56 10.50 -12.40
CA SER A 79 4.39 9.08 -12.01
C SER A 79 5.67 8.27 -12.21
N ARG A 80 6.34 8.43 -13.35
CA ARG A 80 7.60 7.76 -13.66
C ARG A 80 8.68 7.98 -12.59
N GLN A 81 8.85 9.20 -12.08
CA GLN A 81 9.83 9.46 -11.02
C GLN A 81 9.47 8.71 -9.73
N VAL A 82 8.19 8.59 -9.40
CA VAL A 82 7.71 7.85 -8.22
C VAL A 82 7.93 6.35 -8.40
N ILE A 83 7.58 5.81 -9.56
CA ILE A 83 7.77 4.40 -9.92
C ILE A 83 9.25 4.04 -9.88
N ASP A 84 10.09 4.82 -10.57
CA ASP A 84 11.54 4.61 -10.61
C ASP A 84 12.14 4.69 -9.20
N TYR A 85 11.70 5.64 -8.36
CA TYR A 85 12.16 5.74 -6.98
C TYR A 85 11.78 4.51 -6.16
N LEU A 86 10.52 4.05 -6.23
CA LEU A 86 10.06 2.90 -5.46
C LEU A 86 10.72 1.60 -5.90
N GLN A 87 10.92 1.39 -7.21
CA GLN A 87 11.62 0.21 -7.75
C GLN A 87 13.08 0.13 -7.31
N ASN A 88 13.75 1.27 -7.14
CA ASN A 88 15.14 1.33 -6.66
C ASN A 88 15.26 1.39 -5.13
N SER A 89 14.13 1.43 -4.40
CA SER A 89 14.11 1.53 -2.94
C SER A 89 14.01 0.16 -2.26
N GLU A 90 14.32 0.13 -0.96
CA GLU A 90 14.18 -1.07 -0.13
C GLU A 90 12.73 -1.57 -0.04
N TRP A 91 11.74 -0.70 -0.26
CA TRP A 91 10.31 -1.00 -0.17
C TRP A 91 9.83 -2.03 -1.20
N PHE A 92 10.52 -2.18 -2.33
CA PHE A 92 10.12 -3.14 -3.36
C PHE A 92 10.49 -4.60 -3.00
N SER A 93 11.47 -4.79 -2.11
CA SER A 93 12.05 -6.10 -1.81
C SER A 93 11.66 -6.66 -0.44
N GLN A 94 10.71 -6.02 0.27
CA GLN A 94 10.31 -6.46 1.60
C GLN A 94 9.36 -7.68 1.53
N PRO A 95 9.61 -8.76 2.29
CA PRO A 95 8.82 -9.99 2.18
C PRO A 95 7.40 -9.87 2.73
N ASN A 96 7.19 -9.01 3.73
CA ASN A 96 5.91 -8.87 4.46
C ASN A 96 5.21 -7.53 4.19
N PHE A 97 5.73 -6.72 3.25
CA PHE A 97 5.23 -5.39 2.95
C PHE A 97 5.37 -5.11 1.45
N THR A 98 4.29 -5.33 0.71
CA THR A 98 4.30 -5.22 -0.75
C THR A 98 3.83 -3.84 -1.19
N VAL A 99 4.66 -3.12 -1.96
CA VAL A 99 4.31 -1.81 -2.52
C VAL A 99 4.05 -1.93 -4.03
N THR A 100 2.82 -1.65 -4.45
CA THR A 100 2.40 -1.68 -5.86
C THR A 100 1.99 -0.28 -6.32
N THR A 101 2.47 0.16 -7.48
CA THR A 101 2.12 1.47 -8.04
C THR A 101 0.93 1.40 -8.99
N ILE A 102 -0.01 2.35 -8.86
CA ILE A 102 -1.14 2.55 -9.77
C ILE A 102 -0.95 3.91 -10.45
N GLU A 103 -0.68 3.88 -11.75
CA GLU A 103 -0.55 5.07 -12.57
C GLU A 103 -1.87 5.41 -13.28
N SER A 104 -2.19 6.70 -13.32
CA SER A 104 -3.26 7.28 -14.13
C SER A 104 -2.85 8.65 -14.66
N HIS A 105 -3.20 8.98 -15.91
CA HIS A 105 -2.98 10.32 -16.46
C HIS A 105 -4.24 11.18 -16.50
N ASN A 106 -5.40 10.59 -16.18
CA ASN A 106 -6.71 11.23 -16.40
C ASN A 106 -7.41 11.60 -15.08
N SER A 107 -6.75 11.39 -13.94
CA SER A 107 -7.34 11.66 -12.63
C SER A 107 -7.02 13.08 -12.17
N ILE A 108 -8.04 13.92 -12.01
CA ILE A 108 -7.91 15.31 -11.61
C ILE A 108 -8.23 15.55 -10.13
N SER A 109 -8.83 14.55 -9.48
CA SER A 109 -9.24 14.59 -8.08
C SER A 109 -8.98 13.25 -7.37
N ALA A 110 -9.01 13.29 -6.04
CA ALA A 110 -8.98 12.08 -5.23
C ALA A 110 -10.16 11.14 -5.51
N GLY A 111 -11.33 11.68 -5.90
CA GLY A 111 -12.49 10.89 -6.29
C GLY A 111 -12.23 10.08 -7.56
N ASP A 112 -11.61 10.68 -8.57
CA ASP A 112 -11.26 9.97 -9.82
C ASP A 112 -10.23 8.87 -9.56
N ALA A 113 -9.28 9.14 -8.65
CA ALA A 113 -8.30 8.14 -8.23
C ALA A 113 -8.99 6.92 -7.60
N LEU A 114 -9.89 7.16 -6.63
CA LEU A 114 -10.63 6.09 -5.97
C LEU A 114 -11.54 5.32 -6.93
N ARG A 115 -12.17 6.01 -7.89
CA ARG A 115 -12.96 5.36 -8.94
C ARG A 115 -12.12 4.42 -9.79
N LEU A 116 -10.93 4.86 -10.22
CA LEU A 116 -10.03 4.02 -11.00
C LEU A 116 -9.50 2.83 -10.20
N ILE A 117 -9.18 3.04 -8.92
CA ILE A 117 -8.79 1.97 -8.00
C ILE A 117 -9.91 0.93 -7.87
N TYR A 118 -11.16 1.39 -7.73
CA TYR A 118 -12.34 0.52 -7.70
C TYR A 118 -12.49 -0.27 -9.01
N GLU A 119 -12.35 0.39 -10.17
CA GLU A 119 -12.42 -0.27 -11.49
C GLU A 119 -11.32 -1.33 -11.69
N ARG A 120 -10.15 -1.18 -11.06
CA ARG A 120 -9.08 -2.20 -11.07
C ARG A 120 -9.31 -3.37 -10.11
N ASN A 121 -10.33 -3.32 -9.26
CA ASN A 121 -10.66 -4.37 -8.28
C ASN A 121 -9.47 -4.79 -7.38
N VAL A 122 -8.61 -3.84 -7.01
CA VAL A 122 -7.42 -4.11 -6.17
C VAL A 122 -7.75 -4.17 -4.67
N VAL A 123 -8.83 -3.52 -4.25
CA VAL A 123 -9.27 -3.49 -2.85
C VAL A 123 -10.10 -4.73 -2.56
N ARG A 124 -9.62 -5.55 -1.62
CA ARG A 124 -10.30 -6.72 -1.12
C ARG A 124 -11.04 -6.34 0.16
N VAL A 125 -12.35 -6.47 0.13
CA VAL A 125 -13.17 -6.39 1.34
C VAL A 125 -13.26 -7.81 1.89
N PRO A 126 -12.85 -8.07 3.15
CA PRO A 126 -13.11 -9.38 3.74
C PRO A 126 -14.62 -9.62 3.67
N ASN A 127 -15.02 -10.81 3.23
CA ASN A 127 -16.43 -11.17 3.13
C ASN A 127 -17.11 -10.84 4.47
N LEU A 128 -18.01 -9.83 4.44
CA LEU A 128 -18.90 -9.56 5.54
C LEU A 128 -19.93 -10.69 5.52
N CYS A 129 -19.64 -11.78 6.22
CA CYS A 129 -20.64 -12.78 6.61
C CYS A 129 -21.41 -12.27 7.82
#